data_AF-A0A9X9QED4-F1
#
_entry.id   AF-A0A9X9QED4-F1
#
_cell.length_a   1.000
_cell.length_b   1.000
_cell.length_c   1.000
_cell.angle_alpha   90.00
_cell.angle_beta   90.00
_cell.angle_gamma   90.00
#
_symmetry.space_group_name_H-M   'P 1'
#
loop_
_entity.id
_entity.type
_entity.pdbx_description
1 polymer ?
#
loop_
_entity_poly.entity_id
_entity_poly.type
_entity_poly.pdbx_seq_one_letter_code
_entity_poly.pdbx_strand_id
1 'polypeptide(L)'
;MHRTNELDEKKPDKFLHDQSTPSRNTSDDSHTQIEKVPRASVEDHVVKNTRPTGIVRRFLWGFTCDHSTTVYSLDGKPLKTEGALQKNLKPRHLKMIAISGCVGTGLFVASGKALEAGGPASLLIAFMVIGFMLHLTMHSLGEITALYPVAGSFAAYSTRFIDPAWGFAMGWWLTVLPLEIIAASVTVNFWDSDKTKHLIFVSVFLVAIIAINLFGAAGFGEAEFIFGSIKVAAVVGFIIFGIISDCGGVPGHGYLGGTYWRDPGAFHNGFKGLSSVLVCAAFSFAGTELVGLTAAECENPSKELPKAIKQIFWRILIFYITSLILIGLLVPYSDSHLLRSGNADSMASPFVIAIERAGVSVFPSIMNAVIFVALISVGNSSVYGSSRTLSGLAHDGQAPKILGYIDRNGRPIFSMLVASVFGLLCYIVNLKSQATVLEWMLSLSGLSSVLTWGSICLAHIRFRLAWTSQGNSLEDLPYQSPYGIWGSSLALFINFLVIAAQFWIGGWPVGYRDPKQQAETFFKAFLCILIIATFYISFKIWKKTKIVGINAIDLDSDRRNIIDPREARKQLKLERESMSKPKLILSYLF
;
A
#
# COMPACT_ATOMS: atom_id res chain seq x y z
N MET A 1 -20.00 75.06 21.67
CA MET A 1 -18.87 75.61 20.89
C MET A 1 -19.13 75.24 19.44
N HIS A 2 -19.56 76.19 18.59
CA HIS A 2 -18.70 76.96 17.66
C HIS A 2 -17.92 76.06 16.67
N ARG A 3 -17.91 76.28 15.35
CA ARG A 3 -18.59 77.22 14.42
C ARG A 3 -18.42 76.58 13.00
N THR A 4 -19.42 76.54 12.09
CA THR A 4 -19.61 77.45 10.92
C THR A 4 -18.32 77.72 10.09
N ASN A 5 -18.27 77.77 8.74
CA ASN A 5 -19.34 77.92 7.73
C ASN A 5 -18.80 77.88 6.26
N GLU A 6 -19.71 77.99 5.28
CA GLU A 6 -19.56 78.72 3.95
C GLU A 6 -18.71 78.09 2.81
N LEU A 7 -18.98 78.21 1.49
CA LEU A 7 -20.08 78.71 0.60
C LEU A 7 -19.98 77.93 -0.76
N ASP A 8 -21.04 77.65 -1.54
CA ASP A 8 -21.71 78.49 -2.57
C ASP A 8 -20.75 79.23 -3.55
N GLU A 9 -21.02 79.43 -4.87
CA GLU A 9 -22.25 79.29 -5.67
C GLU A 9 -21.97 79.26 -7.21
N LYS A 10 -23.01 78.95 -8.01
CA LYS A 10 -23.32 79.44 -9.39
C LYS A 10 -22.52 79.05 -10.68
N LYS A 11 -23.29 78.36 -11.56
CA LYS A 11 -23.37 78.34 -13.05
C LYS A 11 -23.42 79.76 -13.72
N PRO A 12 -23.39 79.98 -15.07
CA PRO A 12 -24.03 79.15 -16.13
C PRO A 12 -23.45 79.07 -17.58
N ASP A 13 -24.03 78.13 -18.35
CA ASP A 13 -24.40 78.09 -19.80
C ASP A 13 -23.47 78.55 -20.95
N LYS A 14 -23.44 77.74 -22.05
CA LYS A 14 -24.27 77.96 -23.28
C LYS A 14 -24.09 76.90 -24.39
N PHE A 15 -25.23 76.42 -24.95
CA PHE A 15 -25.57 76.13 -26.37
C PHE A 15 -24.61 75.33 -27.32
N LEU A 16 -24.99 74.50 -28.31
CA LEU A 16 -26.22 73.93 -28.97
C LEU A 16 -25.73 72.67 -29.78
N HIS A 17 -26.49 71.73 -30.36
CA HIS A 17 -27.92 71.29 -30.42
C HIS A 17 -27.98 69.84 -29.85
N ASP A 18 -29.09 69.10 -29.64
CA ASP A 18 -30.51 69.06 -30.06
C ASP A 18 -30.87 68.13 -31.27
N GLN A 19 -31.89 67.27 -31.03
CA GLN A 19 -32.67 66.38 -31.94
C GLN A 19 -31.95 65.16 -32.57
N SER A 20 -32.53 63.94 -32.63
CA SER A 20 -33.81 63.40 -32.13
C SER A 20 -33.80 61.84 -32.02
N THR A 21 -34.65 61.28 -31.16
CA THR A 21 -35.00 59.84 -31.03
C THR A 21 -36.20 59.49 -31.96
N PRO A 22 -36.81 58.26 -32.03
CA PRO A 22 -36.62 57.02 -31.26
C PRO A 22 -36.76 55.62 -31.98
N SER A 23 -36.32 54.57 -31.28
CA SER A 23 -36.86 53.16 -31.26
C SER A 23 -36.86 52.26 -32.52
N ARG A 24 -36.22 51.08 -32.41
CA ARG A 24 -36.87 49.74 -32.21
C ARG A 24 -35.86 48.59 -32.10
N ASN A 25 -36.30 47.48 -31.48
CA ASN A 25 -35.54 46.23 -31.28
C ASN A 25 -35.05 45.57 -32.59
N THR A 26 -33.89 44.92 -32.57
CA THR A 26 -33.70 43.49 -32.97
C THR A 26 -32.28 42.99 -32.63
N SER A 27 -32.08 41.68 -32.71
CA SER A 27 -30.85 40.94 -32.41
C SER A 27 -29.72 41.15 -33.44
N ASP A 28 -28.46 41.05 -33.02
CA ASP A 28 -27.57 39.93 -33.40
C ASP A 28 -26.15 40.03 -32.80
N ASP A 29 -25.46 38.89 -32.75
CA ASP A 29 -24.11 38.70 -32.22
C ASP A 29 -23.01 39.31 -33.13
N SER A 30 -21.96 39.88 -32.54
CA SER A 30 -20.64 39.94 -33.21
C SER A 30 -19.44 40.09 -32.26
N HIS A 31 -18.86 38.94 -31.93
CA HIS A 31 -17.49 38.66 -31.49
C HIS A 31 -16.46 39.82 -31.35
N THR A 32 -15.98 40.02 -30.12
CA THR A 32 -14.64 40.60 -29.87
C THR A 32 -13.56 39.67 -30.42
N GLN A 33 -12.66 40.17 -31.28
CA GLN A 33 -11.62 39.33 -31.89
C GLN A 33 -10.53 38.94 -30.87
N ILE A 34 -10.33 37.64 -30.70
CA ILE A 34 -9.11 37.10 -30.09
C ILE A 34 -8.02 37.12 -31.16
N GLU A 35 -6.96 37.86 -30.89
CA GLU A 35 -5.78 37.98 -31.77
C GLU A 35 -5.13 36.60 -31.97
N LYS A 36 -5.16 36.10 -33.21
CA LYS A 36 -4.66 34.76 -33.54
C LYS A 36 -3.14 34.74 -33.56
N VAL A 37 -2.53 34.12 -32.55
CA VAL A 37 -1.13 33.68 -32.60
C VAL A 37 -0.90 32.86 -33.89
N PRO A 38 0.13 33.15 -34.71
CA PRO A 38 0.35 32.45 -35.97
C PRO A 38 0.50 30.94 -35.78
N ARG A 39 -0.31 30.17 -36.51
CA ARG A 39 -0.42 28.70 -36.38
C ARG A 39 0.76 27.92 -37.01
N ALA A 40 1.89 28.58 -37.26
CA ALA A 40 2.91 28.17 -38.23
C ALA A 40 4.31 27.90 -37.63
N SER A 41 4.45 27.83 -36.30
CA SER A 41 5.75 27.63 -35.62
C SER A 41 5.78 26.46 -34.63
N VAL A 42 4.85 25.50 -34.75
CA VAL A 42 4.70 24.37 -33.80
C VAL A 42 4.99 23.00 -34.43
N GLU A 43 5.13 22.88 -35.76
CA GLU A 43 5.21 21.56 -36.43
C GLU A 43 6.64 20.99 -36.57
N ASP A 44 7.70 21.79 -36.48
CA ASP A 44 9.04 21.38 -36.94
C ASP A 44 9.89 20.53 -35.98
N HIS A 45 9.45 20.26 -34.75
CA HIS A 45 10.20 19.45 -33.77
C HIS A 45 9.46 18.21 -33.25
N VAL A 46 8.46 17.70 -33.98
CA VAL A 46 7.95 16.34 -33.75
C VAL A 46 8.89 15.32 -34.39
N VAL A 47 9.93 14.92 -33.65
CA VAL A 47 10.76 13.76 -34.01
C VAL A 47 9.85 12.54 -34.11
N LYS A 48 9.57 12.07 -35.33
CA LYS A 48 8.76 10.87 -35.60
C LYS A 48 9.46 9.63 -35.05
N ASN A 49 9.17 9.34 -33.78
CA ASN A 49 9.74 8.28 -32.97
C ASN A 49 9.22 6.91 -33.44
N THR A 50 9.69 6.47 -34.62
CA THR A 50 9.20 5.28 -35.32
C THR A 50 9.46 4.01 -34.51
N ARG A 51 8.37 3.35 -34.09
CA ARG A 51 8.41 2.09 -33.33
C ARG A 51 9.12 1.01 -34.16
N PRO A 52 10.22 0.39 -33.66
CA PRO A 52 10.93 -0.61 -34.44
C PRO A 52 10.12 -1.90 -34.60
N THR A 53 10.36 -2.56 -35.73
CA THR A 53 9.83 -3.89 -36.08
C THR A 53 10.67 -4.99 -35.42
N GLY A 54 10.01 -6.05 -34.95
CA GLY A 54 10.61 -7.17 -34.23
C GLY A 54 10.49 -7.06 -32.69
N ILE A 55 10.17 -8.18 -32.03
CA ILE A 55 9.85 -8.24 -30.59
C ILE A 55 11.04 -7.79 -29.73
N VAL A 56 12.24 -8.33 -29.98
CA VAL A 56 13.45 -8.00 -29.20
C VAL A 56 13.86 -6.54 -29.39
N ARG A 57 13.83 -6.01 -30.63
CA ARG A 57 14.12 -4.60 -30.90
C ARG A 57 13.10 -3.67 -30.23
N ARG A 58 11.81 -4.02 -30.24
CA ARG A 58 10.76 -3.28 -29.53
C ARG A 58 10.94 -3.32 -28.01
N PHE A 59 11.36 -4.46 -27.46
CA PHE A 59 11.67 -4.62 -26.04
C PHE A 59 12.84 -3.70 -25.65
N LEU A 60 13.99 -3.81 -26.33
CA LEU A 60 15.18 -3.00 -26.07
C LEU A 60 14.94 -1.50 -26.28
N TRP A 61 14.22 -1.10 -27.34
CA TRP A 61 13.81 0.29 -27.58
C TRP A 61 12.94 0.84 -26.43
N GLY A 62 12.17 -0.03 -25.78
CA GLY A 62 11.37 0.31 -24.60
C GLY A 62 12.16 0.82 -23.41
N PHE A 63 13.43 0.41 -23.23
CA PHE A 63 14.28 0.83 -22.11
C PHE A 63 14.84 2.26 -22.28
N THR A 64 14.73 2.85 -23.48
CA THR A 64 15.16 4.23 -23.72
C THR A 64 14.17 5.23 -23.09
N CYS A 65 14.67 6.40 -22.72
CA CYS A 65 13.85 7.46 -22.13
C CYS A 65 12.92 8.06 -23.20
N ASP A 66 11.74 8.51 -22.80
CA ASP A 66 10.94 9.41 -23.63
C ASP A 66 11.43 10.84 -23.42
N HIS A 67 11.58 11.60 -24.51
CA HIS A 67 11.89 13.04 -24.48
C HIS A 67 10.68 13.89 -24.92
N SER A 68 9.56 13.24 -25.26
CA SER A 68 8.48 13.84 -26.07
C SER A 68 7.13 13.93 -25.35
N THR A 69 7.11 14.47 -24.13
CA THR A 69 5.86 15.00 -23.54
C THR A 69 6.09 16.28 -22.74
N THR A 70 6.19 17.42 -23.42
CA THR A 70 6.00 18.73 -22.78
C THR A 70 4.50 19.02 -22.74
N VAL A 71 3.86 18.76 -21.60
CA VAL A 71 2.47 19.21 -21.38
C VAL A 71 2.51 20.72 -21.11
N TYR A 72 1.62 21.50 -21.73
CA TYR A 72 1.50 22.93 -21.47
C TYR A 72 0.35 23.20 -20.50
N SER A 73 0.52 24.15 -19.58
CA SER A 73 -0.60 24.73 -18.80
C SER A 73 -1.60 25.38 -19.75
N LEU A 74 -2.83 25.61 -19.25
CA LEU A 74 -3.80 26.49 -19.92
C LEU A 74 -3.23 27.91 -20.13
N ASP A 75 -2.28 28.33 -19.28
CA ASP A 75 -1.53 29.60 -19.41
C ASP A 75 -0.30 29.51 -20.33
N GLY A 76 -0.16 28.46 -21.14
CA GLY A 76 0.94 28.28 -22.10
C GLY A 76 2.32 27.97 -21.50
N LYS A 77 2.46 27.88 -20.17
CA LYS A 77 3.72 27.51 -19.51
C LYS A 77 4.02 26.01 -19.69
N PRO A 78 5.25 25.60 -20.06
CA PRO A 78 5.60 24.18 -20.14
C PRO A 78 5.65 23.57 -18.74
N LEU A 79 4.74 22.63 -18.46
CA LEU A 79 4.79 21.75 -17.30
C LEU A 79 5.84 20.67 -17.59
N LYS A 80 6.98 20.73 -16.89
CA LYS A 80 7.99 19.66 -16.93
C LYS A 80 7.36 18.34 -16.49
N THR A 81 6.99 17.51 -17.45
CA THR A 81 6.53 16.14 -17.23
C THR A 81 7.70 15.17 -17.44
N GLU A 82 8.81 15.43 -16.75
CA GLU A 82 10.00 14.56 -16.77
C GLU A 82 9.67 13.21 -16.12
N GLY A 83 9.46 12.18 -16.94
CA GLY A 83 9.34 10.79 -16.48
C GLY A 83 8.03 10.44 -15.75
N ALA A 84 6.87 10.89 -16.23
CA ALA A 84 5.60 10.45 -15.63
C ALA A 84 5.36 8.93 -15.83
N LEU A 85 4.96 8.24 -14.76
CA LEU A 85 4.52 6.83 -14.81
C LEU A 85 3.32 6.67 -15.76
N GLN A 86 3.28 5.57 -16.52
CA GLN A 86 2.20 5.33 -17.47
C GLN A 86 0.98 4.69 -16.81
N LYS A 87 -0.21 5.16 -17.20
CA LYS A 87 -1.51 4.70 -16.68
C LYS A 87 -1.93 3.36 -17.29
N ASN A 88 -1.16 2.33 -17.00
CA ASN A 88 -1.29 0.99 -17.58
C ASN A 88 -2.10 0.01 -16.71
N LEU A 89 -2.55 0.42 -15.51
CA LEU A 89 -3.36 -0.43 -14.62
C LEU A 89 -4.86 -0.23 -14.84
N LYS A 90 -5.52 -1.31 -15.28
CA LYS A 90 -6.98 -1.38 -15.46
C LYS A 90 -7.71 -1.48 -14.11
N PRO A 91 -8.98 -1.05 -14.00
CA PRO A 91 -9.78 -1.18 -12.77
C PRO A 91 -9.82 -2.60 -12.18
N ARG A 92 -9.80 -3.64 -13.03
CA ARG A 92 -9.74 -5.05 -12.58
C ARG A 92 -8.44 -5.40 -11.85
N HIS A 93 -7.31 -4.77 -12.22
CA HIS A 93 -6.03 -4.99 -11.55
C HIS A 93 -6.06 -4.35 -10.16
N LEU A 94 -6.53 -3.09 -10.05
CA LEU A 94 -6.67 -2.41 -8.76
C LEU A 94 -7.57 -3.19 -7.79
N LYS A 95 -8.73 -3.67 -8.27
CA LYS A 95 -9.61 -4.55 -7.49
C LYS A 95 -8.88 -5.81 -7.01
N MET A 96 -8.19 -6.52 -7.91
CA MET A 96 -7.56 -7.78 -7.53
C MET A 96 -6.36 -7.60 -6.59
N ILE A 97 -5.60 -6.51 -6.75
CA ILE A 97 -4.55 -6.09 -5.83
C ILE A 97 -5.15 -5.73 -4.46
N ALA A 98 -6.28 -5.00 -4.42
CA ALA A 98 -6.96 -4.69 -3.17
C ALA A 98 -7.50 -5.95 -2.45
N ILE A 99 -8.02 -6.93 -3.20
CA ILE A 99 -8.61 -8.19 -2.69
C ILE A 99 -7.54 -9.21 -2.28
N SER A 100 -6.38 -9.26 -2.95
CA SER A 100 -5.40 -10.35 -2.78
C SER A 100 -3.96 -9.91 -2.46
N GLY A 101 -3.66 -8.60 -2.49
CA GLY A 101 -2.29 -8.08 -2.38
C GLY A 101 -1.61 -8.34 -1.02
N CYS A 102 -2.35 -8.23 0.09
CA CYS A 102 -1.87 -8.67 1.41
C CYS A 102 -2.29 -10.11 1.78
N VAL A 103 -2.78 -10.94 0.85
CA VAL A 103 -2.96 -12.38 1.11
C VAL A 103 -1.66 -13.08 0.72
N GLY A 104 -0.96 -13.65 1.70
CA GLY A 104 0.38 -14.21 1.50
C GLY A 104 1.01 -14.65 2.81
N THR A 105 2.31 -14.44 2.93
CA THR A 105 3.24 -14.84 4.01
C THR A 105 2.72 -14.55 5.40
N GLY A 106 2.05 -13.41 5.57
CA GLY A 106 1.29 -13.07 6.76
C GLY A 106 0.28 -14.13 7.18
N LEU A 107 -0.78 -14.28 6.38
CA LEU A 107 -1.85 -15.23 6.62
C LEU A 107 -1.35 -16.68 6.62
N PHE A 108 -0.47 -17.06 5.69
CA PHE A 108 -0.13 -18.47 5.48
C PHE A 108 1.05 -18.97 6.29
N VAL A 109 1.99 -18.12 6.72
CA VAL A 109 3.22 -18.55 7.42
C VAL A 109 3.32 -17.91 8.80
N ALA A 110 3.22 -16.58 8.86
CA ALA A 110 3.38 -15.83 10.09
C ALA A 110 2.25 -16.09 11.11
N SER A 111 1.03 -16.37 10.63
CA SER A 111 -0.10 -16.81 11.48
C SER A 111 0.21 -18.05 12.33
N GLY A 112 1.08 -18.96 11.86
CA GLY A 112 1.50 -20.14 12.63
C GLY A 112 2.32 -19.76 13.85
N LYS A 113 3.28 -18.83 13.68
CA LYS A 113 4.04 -18.24 14.79
C LYS A 113 3.15 -17.46 15.75
N ALA A 114 2.16 -16.74 15.22
CA ALA A 114 1.21 -15.99 16.03
C ALA A 114 0.29 -16.91 16.87
N LEU A 115 -0.19 -18.01 16.28
CA LEU A 115 -0.95 -19.04 16.98
C LEU A 115 -0.09 -19.68 18.08
N GLU A 116 1.13 -20.10 17.76
CA GLU A 116 2.05 -20.71 18.72
C GLU A 116 2.38 -19.77 19.88
N ALA A 117 2.66 -18.48 19.63
CA ALA A 117 3.07 -17.56 20.68
C ALA A 117 1.92 -17.08 21.59
N GLY A 118 0.71 -16.88 21.03
CA GLY A 118 -0.41 -16.25 21.74
C GLY A 118 -1.64 -17.13 21.99
N GLY A 119 -1.81 -18.24 21.29
CA GLY A 119 -3.04 -19.03 21.28
C GLY A 119 -4.16 -18.41 20.42
N PRO A 120 -5.25 -19.16 20.18
CA PRO A 120 -6.25 -18.81 19.17
C PRO A 120 -7.05 -17.53 19.48
N ALA A 121 -7.32 -17.22 20.76
CA ALA A 121 -8.01 -15.98 21.11
C ALA A 121 -7.11 -14.75 20.94
N SER A 122 -5.84 -14.83 21.36
CA SER A 122 -4.85 -13.77 21.15
C SER A 122 -4.65 -13.47 19.66
N LEU A 123 -4.56 -14.53 18.84
CA LEU A 123 -4.47 -14.45 17.39
C LEU A 123 -5.63 -13.62 16.82
N LEU A 124 -6.87 -13.97 17.13
CA LEU A 124 -8.04 -13.25 16.62
C LEU A 124 -8.12 -11.81 17.14
N ILE A 125 -7.90 -11.58 18.43
CA ILE A 125 -7.97 -10.23 19.02
C ILE A 125 -6.92 -9.31 18.38
N ALA A 126 -5.67 -9.77 18.23
CA ALA A 126 -4.61 -8.99 17.58
C ALA A 126 -4.96 -8.67 16.11
N PHE A 127 -5.41 -9.66 15.33
CA PHE A 127 -5.79 -9.43 13.93
C PHE A 127 -7.03 -8.54 13.78
N MET A 128 -8.00 -8.59 14.70
CA MET A 128 -9.13 -7.66 14.72
C MET A 128 -8.71 -6.22 15.06
N VAL A 129 -7.87 -6.03 16.08
CA VAL A 129 -7.37 -4.69 16.49
C VAL A 129 -6.53 -4.05 15.37
N ILE A 130 -5.59 -4.79 14.80
CA ILE A 130 -4.77 -4.29 13.68
C ILE A 130 -5.61 -4.11 12.42
N GLY A 131 -6.52 -5.03 12.09
CA GLY A 131 -7.42 -4.91 10.95
C GLY A 131 -8.33 -3.68 11.03
N PHE A 132 -8.84 -3.35 12.22
CA PHE A 132 -9.60 -2.13 12.47
C PHE A 132 -8.75 -0.86 12.34
N MET A 133 -7.54 -0.84 12.93
CA MET A 133 -6.59 0.27 12.75
C MET A 133 -6.23 0.49 11.27
N LEU A 134 -6.01 -0.60 10.52
CA LEU A 134 -5.69 -0.54 9.10
C LEU A 134 -6.86 -0.03 8.26
N HIS A 135 -8.08 -0.45 8.57
CA HIS A 135 -9.29 0.06 7.91
C HIS A 135 -9.38 1.59 8.00
N LEU A 136 -9.19 2.14 9.21
CA LEU A 136 -9.10 3.59 9.42
C LEU A 136 -7.94 4.21 8.61
N THR A 137 -6.76 3.61 8.65
CA THR A 137 -5.56 4.06 7.91
C THR A 137 -5.79 4.12 6.40
N MET A 138 -6.44 3.11 5.82
CA MET A 138 -6.69 3.02 4.37
C MET A 138 -7.73 4.04 3.90
N HIS A 139 -8.74 4.35 4.73
CA HIS A 139 -9.64 5.47 4.49
C HIS A 139 -8.90 6.82 4.46
N SER A 140 -7.93 7.01 5.35
CA SER A 140 -7.09 8.22 5.38
C SER A 140 -6.11 8.30 4.21
N LEU A 141 -5.45 7.19 3.84
CA LEU A 141 -4.61 7.09 2.64
C LEU A 141 -5.40 7.43 1.37
N GLY A 142 -6.63 6.93 1.29
CA GLY A 142 -7.53 7.15 0.16
C GLY A 142 -7.84 8.61 -0.11
N GLU A 143 -8.09 9.38 0.94
CA GLU A 143 -8.43 10.79 0.83
C GLU A 143 -7.27 11.63 0.30
N ILE A 144 -6.05 11.40 0.80
CA ILE A 144 -4.85 12.07 0.27
C ILE A 144 -4.60 11.64 -1.18
N THR A 145 -4.62 10.34 -1.45
CA THR A 145 -4.24 9.76 -2.75
C THR A 145 -5.25 10.06 -3.86
N ALA A 146 -6.55 10.20 -3.53
CA ALA A 146 -7.56 10.59 -4.51
C ALA A 146 -7.40 12.03 -5.03
N LEU A 147 -6.66 12.87 -4.27
CA LEU A 147 -6.32 14.26 -4.59
C LEU A 147 -4.91 14.39 -5.18
N TYR A 148 -3.92 13.67 -4.63
CA TYR A 148 -2.51 13.67 -5.04
C TYR A 148 -2.05 12.25 -5.44
N PRO A 149 -2.41 11.74 -6.64
CA PRO A 149 -1.99 10.42 -7.10
C PRO A 149 -0.53 10.44 -7.61
N VAL A 150 0.42 10.65 -6.69
CA VAL A 150 1.86 10.81 -6.97
C VAL A 150 2.65 9.50 -6.85
N ALA A 151 3.78 9.42 -7.56
CA ALA A 151 4.74 8.34 -7.39
C ALA A 151 5.28 8.31 -5.93
N GLY A 152 5.50 7.11 -5.39
CA GLY A 152 5.96 6.93 -4.00
C GLY A 152 4.89 7.11 -2.91
N SER A 153 3.70 7.64 -3.22
CA SER A 153 2.51 7.65 -2.37
C SER A 153 2.81 8.04 -0.90
N PHE A 154 2.73 7.11 0.05
CA PHE A 154 2.96 7.36 1.48
C PHE A 154 4.31 7.98 1.85
N ALA A 155 5.38 7.73 1.06
CA ALA A 155 6.67 8.38 1.26
C ALA A 155 6.62 9.86 0.84
N ALA A 156 6.03 10.15 -0.32
CA ALA A 156 5.82 11.52 -0.81
C ALA A 156 4.86 12.33 0.10
N TYR A 157 3.80 11.70 0.64
CA TYR A 157 2.93 12.33 1.63
C TYR A 157 3.67 12.63 2.94
N SER A 158 4.61 11.77 3.33
CA SER A 158 5.47 11.99 4.48
C SER A 158 6.44 13.17 4.25
N THR A 159 7.03 13.29 3.05
CA THR A 159 7.80 14.46 2.61
C THR A 159 6.97 15.75 2.72
N ARG A 160 5.77 15.74 2.11
CA ARG A 160 4.94 16.93 1.91
C ARG A 160 4.26 17.43 3.18
N PHE A 161 3.67 16.53 3.97
CA PHE A 161 2.83 16.91 5.10
C PHE A 161 3.55 16.88 6.46
N ILE A 162 4.70 16.21 6.57
CA ILE A 162 5.42 16.04 7.85
C ILE A 162 6.79 16.72 7.80
N ASP A 163 7.78 16.09 7.19
CA ASP A 163 9.18 16.55 7.10
C ASP A 163 9.87 15.77 5.97
N PRO A 164 10.65 16.42 5.07
CA PRO A 164 11.40 15.72 4.02
C PRO A 164 12.35 14.64 4.54
N ALA A 165 12.93 14.79 5.75
CA ALA A 165 13.73 13.73 6.36
C ALA A 165 12.90 12.51 6.79
N TRP A 166 11.63 12.71 7.14
CA TRP A 166 10.71 11.62 7.46
C TRP A 166 10.28 10.88 6.19
N GLY A 167 9.97 11.61 5.11
CA GLY A 167 9.77 11.03 3.77
C GLY A 167 10.93 10.15 3.32
N PHE A 168 12.17 10.65 3.45
CA PHE A 168 13.37 9.88 3.15
C PHE A 168 13.45 8.60 3.98
N ALA A 169 13.34 8.69 5.30
CA ALA A 169 13.44 7.54 6.19
C ALA A 169 12.38 6.47 5.90
N MET A 170 11.17 6.89 5.53
CA MET A 170 10.05 6.00 5.22
C MET A 170 10.07 5.39 3.81
N GLY A 171 11.03 5.72 2.94
CA GLY A 171 11.05 5.23 1.55
C GLY A 171 11.96 4.01 1.25
N TRP A 172 12.80 3.57 2.20
CA TRP A 172 13.86 2.57 1.97
C TRP A 172 13.45 1.11 2.29
N TRP A 173 12.47 0.56 1.58
CA TRP A 173 11.93 -0.78 1.88
C TRP A 173 12.45 -1.86 0.92
N LEU A 174 13.69 -2.31 1.15
CA LEU A 174 14.37 -3.25 0.26
C LEU A 174 14.51 -4.67 0.84
N THR A 175 14.03 -4.88 2.08
CA THR A 175 14.15 -6.15 2.82
C THR A 175 12.98 -7.10 2.60
N VAL A 176 11.87 -6.64 2.02
CA VAL A 176 10.68 -7.48 1.76
C VAL A 176 10.99 -8.53 0.68
N LEU A 177 11.55 -8.14 -0.47
CA LEU A 177 11.89 -9.09 -1.54
C LEU A 177 12.72 -10.30 -1.07
N PRO A 178 13.88 -10.12 -0.39
CA PRO A 178 14.66 -11.26 0.07
C PRO A 178 13.95 -12.05 1.18
N LEU A 179 13.13 -11.43 2.04
CA LEU A 179 12.29 -12.14 3.02
C LEU A 179 11.33 -13.10 2.30
N GLU A 180 10.63 -12.62 1.27
CA GLU A 180 9.64 -13.41 0.54
C GLU A 180 10.27 -14.57 -0.25
N ILE A 181 11.43 -14.36 -0.86
CA ILE A 181 12.14 -15.42 -1.58
C ILE A 181 12.67 -16.48 -0.61
N ILE A 182 13.18 -16.10 0.57
CA ILE A 182 13.58 -17.08 1.59
C ILE A 182 12.35 -17.85 2.08
N ALA A 183 11.24 -17.17 2.40
CA ALA A 183 10.00 -17.85 2.81
C ALA A 183 9.50 -18.84 1.74
N ALA A 184 9.52 -18.45 0.46
CA ALA A 184 9.14 -19.32 -0.67
C ALA A 184 10.07 -20.51 -0.86
N SER A 185 11.36 -20.37 -0.55
CA SER A 185 12.30 -21.49 -0.60
C SER A 185 12.05 -22.50 0.52
N VAL A 186 11.59 -22.07 1.70
CA VAL A 186 11.33 -22.99 2.82
C VAL A 186 10.08 -23.82 2.61
N THR A 187 9.04 -23.31 1.93
CA THR A 187 7.84 -24.12 1.65
C THR A 187 8.12 -25.31 0.72
N VAL A 188 9.29 -25.35 0.06
CA VAL A 188 9.77 -26.53 -0.68
C VAL A 188 10.05 -27.73 0.24
N ASN A 189 10.44 -27.50 1.51
CA ASN A 189 10.71 -28.57 2.50
C ASN A 189 9.54 -29.55 2.67
N PHE A 190 8.31 -29.13 2.37
CA PHE A 190 7.11 -29.96 2.39
C PHE A 190 7.17 -31.11 1.37
N TRP A 191 7.74 -30.88 0.18
CA TRP A 191 7.91 -31.92 -0.85
C TRP A 191 9.28 -32.57 -0.83
N ASP A 192 10.32 -31.81 -0.48
CA ASP A 192 11.71 -32.26 -0.55
C ASP A 192 12.55 -31.55 0.52
N SER A 193 13.05 -32.30 1.49
CA SER A 193 13.87 -31.77 2.58
C SER A 193 15.35 -31.56 2.22
N ASP A 194 15.75 -31.81 0.96
CA ASP A 194 17.11 -31.55 0.48
C ASP A 194 17.40 -30.06 0.32
N LYS A 195 17.98 -29.49 1.38
CA LYS A 195 18.37 -28.07 1.47
C LYS A 195 19.32 -27.61 0.37
N THR A 196 20.03 -28.51 -0.33
CA THR A 196 20.90 -28.12 -1.46
C THR A 196 20.10 -27.53 -2.62
N LYS A 197 18.84 -27.95 -2.79
CA LYS A 197 17.95 -27.48 -3.85
C LYS A 197 17.37 -26.09 -3.57
N HIS A 198 17.38 -25.62 -2.32
CA HIS A 198 16.85 -24.30 -1.97
C HIS A 198 17.51 -23.18 -2.78
N LEU A 199 18.82 -23.27 -3.03
CA LEU A 199 19.55 -22.30 -3.84
C LEU A 199 19.00 -22.21 -5.28
N ILE A 200 18.62 -23.34 -5.88
CA ILE A 200 18.04 -23.40 -7.22
C ILE A 200 16.68 -22.70 -7.24
N PHE A 201 15.80 -23.04 -6.29
CA PHE A 201 14.48 -22.42 -6.17
C PHE A 201 14.58 -20.91 -5.92
N VAL A 202 15.46 -20.47 -5.01
CA VAL A 202 15.77 -19.06 -4.76
C VAL A 202 16.19 -18.33 -6.04
N SER A 203 17.12 -18.90 -6.82
CA SER A 203 17.55 -18.34 -8.11
C SER A 203 16.39 -18.23 -9.10
N VAL A 204 15.57 -19.28 -9.23
CA VAL A 204 14.42 -19.32 -10.14
C VAL A 204 13.38 -18.25 -9.76
N PHE A 205 13.05 -18.08 -8.48
CA PHE A 205 12.08 -17.07 -8.05
C PHE A 205 12.59 -15.65 -8.26
N LEU A 206 13.85 -15.39 -7.94
CA LEU A 206 14.44 -14.07 -8.16
C LEU A 206 14.40 -13.70 -9.65
N VAL A 207 14.82 -14.62 -10.53
CA VAL A 207 14.77 -14.42 -11.99
C VAL A 207 13.34 -14.24 -12.49
N ALA A 208 12.38 -15.05 -12.02
CA ALA A 208 10.98 -14.95 -12.41
C ALA A 208 10.33 -13.61 -11.98
N ILE A 209 10.55 -13.18 -10.75
CA ILE A 209 10.05 -11.90 -10.21
C ILE A 209 10.63 -10.72 -11.00
N ILE A 210 11.94 -10.75 -11.29
CA ILE A 210 12.60 -9.72 -12.12
C ILE A 210 11.99 -9.73 -13.54
N ALA A 211 11.85 -10.89 -14.16
CA ALA A 211 11.29 -11.03 -15.50
C ALA A 211 9.86 -10.47 -15.60
N ILE A 212 8.99 -10.73 -14.62
CA ILE A 212 7.64 -10.16 -14.55
C ILE A 212 7.68 -8.63 -14.45
N ASN A 213 8.51 -8.08 -13.55
CA ASN A 213 8.61 -6.64 -13.35
C ASN A 213 9.24 -5.90 -14.54
N LEU A 214 10.11 -6.56 -15.33
CA LEU A 214 10.64 -6.03 -16.59
C LEU A 214 9.56 -5.81 -17.67
N PHE A 215 8.35 -6.38 -17.54
CA PHE A 215 7.21 -6.02 -18.40
C PHE A 215 6.50 -4.72 -17.96
N GLY A 216 6.80 -4.20 -16.77
CA GLY A 216 6.23 -2.96 -16.22
C GLY A 216 4.87 -3.15 -15.56
N ALA A 217 4.17 -2.05 -15.26
CA ALA A 217 2.92 -2.06 -14.50
C ALA A 217 1.82 -2.96 -15.11
N ALA A 218 1.76 -3.06 -16.44
CA ALA A 218 0.83 -3.98 -17.11
C ALA A 218 1.16 -5.45 -16.80
N GLY A 219 2.43 -5.86 -16.93
CA GLY A 219 2.85 -7.24 -16.64
C GLY A 219 2.67 -7.60 -15.17
N PHE A 220 3.02 -6.68 -14.27
CA PHE A 220 2.72 -6.78 -12.84
C PHE A 220 1.21 -6.98 -12.58
N GLY A 221 0.34 -6.15 -13.18
CA GLY A 221 -1.10 -6.20 -12.97
C GLY A 221 -1.76 -7.47 -13.51
N GLU A 222 -1.29 -8.02 -14.62
CA GLU A 222 -1.76 -9.32 -15.14
C GLU A 222 -1.27 -10.49 -14.28
N ALA A 223 -0.01 -10.46 -13.81
CA ALA A 223 0.53 -11.48 -12.91
C ALA A 223 -0.22 -11.51 -11.56
N GLU A 224 -0.42 -10.35 -10.93
CA GLU A 224 -1.22 -10.25 -9.70
C GLU A 224 -2.69 -10.61 -9.89
N PHE A 225 -3.26 -10.39 -11.09
CA PHE A 225 -4.61 -10.88 -11.38
C PHE A 225 -4.67 -12.41 -11.32
N ILE A 226 -3.72 -13.11 -11.94
CA ILE A 226 -3.65 -14.58 -11.95
C ILE A 226 -3.33 -15.12 -10.55
N PHE A 227 -2.25 -14.65 -9.91
CA PHE A 227 -1.86 -15.09 -8.58
C PHE A 227 -2.94 -14.78 -7.54
N GLY A 228 -3.58 -13.62 -7.66
CA GLY A 228 -4.73 -13.23 -6.86
C GLY A 228 -5.89 -14.20 -6.98
N SER A 229 -6.24 -14.64 -8.19
CA SER A 229 -7.36 -15.56 -8.41
C SER A 229 -7.12 -16.90 -7.72
N ILE A 230 -5.89 -17.43 -7.82
CA ILE A 230 -5.47 -18.67 -7.14
C ILE A 230 -5.53 -18.50 -5.62
N LYS A 231 -4.97 -17.40 -5.08
CA LYS A 231 -4.99 -17.07 -3.64
C LYS A 231 -6.42 -17.03 -3.08
N VAL A 232 -7.32 -16.29 -3.74
CA VAL A 232 -8.72 -16.13 -3.26
C VAL A 232 -9.48 -17.45 -3.34
N ALA A 233 -9.35 -18.20 -4.44
CA ALA A 233 -10.00 -19.50 -4.58
C ALA A 233 -9.57 -20.49 -3.50
N ALA A 234 -8.28 -20.52 -3.16
CA ALA A 234 -7.77 -21.41 -2.11
C ALA A 234 -8.18 -20.99 -0.70
N VAL A 235 -8.24 -19.70 -0.38
CA VAL A 235 -8.77 -19.24 0.93
C VAL A 235 -10.25 -19.60 1.05
N VAL A 236 -11.06 -19.40 0.01
CA VAL A 236 -12.47 -19.82 0.02
C VAL A 236 -12.60 -21.35 0.15
N GLY A 237 -11.78 -22.11 -0.57
CA GLY A 237 -11.70 -23.57 -0.45
C GLY A 237 -11.31 -24.03 0.96
N PHE A 238 -10.33 -23.37 1.59
CA PHE A 238 -9.94 -23.63 2.97
C PHE A 238 -11.06 -23.30 3.97
N ILE A 239 -11.79 -22.20 3.77
CA ILE A 239 -12.92 -21.84 4.64
C ILE A 239 -14.01 -22.93 4.58
N ILE A 240 -14.37 -23.40 3.38
CA ILE A 240 -15.35 -24.48 3.21
C ILE A 240 -14.83 -25.78 3.85
N PHE A 241 -13.59 -26.16 3.56
CA PHE A 241 -12.95 -27.34 4.14
C PHE A 241 -12.92 -27.28 5.67
N GLY A 242 -12.52 -26.14 6.23
CA GLY A 242 -12.36 -25.98 7.68
C GLY A 242 -13.69 -26.04 8.42
N ILE A 243 -14.77 -25.48 7.87
CA ILE A 243 -16.13 -25.61 8.43
C ILE A 243 -16.56 -27.09 8.43
N ILE A 244 -16.35 -27.80 7.31
CA ILE A 244 -16.69 -29.23 7.20
C ILE A 244 -15.88 -30.06 8.21
N SER A 245 -14.58 -29.79 8.33
CA SER A 245 -13.68 -30.50 9.24
C SER A 245 -14.00 -30.24 10.71
N ASP A 246 -14.30 -28.99 11.08
CA ASP A 246 -14.67 -28.63 12.46
C ASP A 246 -15.98 -29.30 12.88
N CYS A 247 -16.96 -29.33 11.96
CA CYS A 247 -18.24 -30.02 12.14
C CYS A 247 -18.18 -31.56 12.12
N GLY A 248 -16.99 -32.17 11.99
CA GLY A 248 -16.82 -33.63 11.97
C GLY A 248 -17.25 -34.31 10.65
N GLY A 249 -17.25 -33.57 9.54
CA GLY A 249 -17.58 -34.09 8.21
C GLY A 249 -16.46 -34.86 7.51
N VAL A 250 -15.29 -35.01 8.15
CA VAL A 250 -14.14 -35.76 7.61
C VAL A 250 -14.15 -37.18 8.18
N PRO A 251 -14.17 -38.24 7.34
CA PRO A 251 -14.24 -39.62 7.82
C PRO A 251 -13.12 -39.99 8.80
N GLY A 252 -13.46 -40.61 9.93
CA GLY A 252 -12.52 -40.98 10.99
C GLY A 252 -12.18 -39.86 11.99
N HIS A 253 -12.62 -38.62 11.74
CA HIS A 253 -12.43 -37.49 12.64
C HIS A 253 -13.79 -37.07 13.25
N GLY A 254 -13.84 -36.92 14.57
CA GLY A 254 -15.05 -36.47 15.28
C GLY A 254 -15.26 -34.96 15.18
N TYR A 255 -16.39 -34.48 15.73
CA TYR A 255 -16.64 -33.06 15.94
C TYR A 255 -15.55 -32.41 16.80
N LEU A 256 -14.86 -31.41 16.26
CA LEU A 256 -13.79 -30.68 16.96
C LEU A 256 -14.38 -29.53 17.78
N GLY A 257 -15.07 -28.61 17.10
CA GLY A 257 -15.60 -27.39 17.68
C GLY A 257 -14.56 -26.65 18.51
N GLY A 258 -14.97 -26.14 19.67
CA GLY A 258 -14.10 -25.44 20.61
C GLY A 258 -13.09 -26.30 21.37
N THR A 259 -12.67 -27.48 20.89
CA THR A 259 -11.75 -28.37 21.63
C THR A 259 -10.41 -27.68 21.93
N TYR A 260 -9.70 -27.18 20.91
CA TYR A 260 -8.39 -26.54 21.12
C TYR A 260 -8.46 -25.19 21.84
N TRP A 261 -9.65 -24.58 21.90
CA TRP A 261 -9.94 -23.40 22.71
C TRP A 261 -10.10 -23.72 24.21
N ARG A 262 -10.34 -24.99 24.57
CA ARG A 262 -10.43 -25.47 25.96
C ARG A 262 -9.13 -26.13 26.41
N ASP A 263 -8.59 -27.01 25.59
CA ASP A 263 -7.33 -27.72 25.82
C ASP A 263 -6.53 -27.80 24.52
N PRO A 264 -5.34 -27.18 24.40
CA PRO A 264 -4.54 -26.55 25.46
C PRO A 264 -4.99 -25.13 25.87
N GLY A 265 -6.06 -24.59 25.28
CA GLY A 265 -6.75 -23.38 25.77
C GLY A 265 -6.73 -22.17 24.84
N ALA A 266 -7.49 -21.14 25.19
CA ALA A 266 -7.71 -19.98 24.34
C ALA A 266 -6.54 -18.98 24.28
N PHE A 267 -5.79 -18.82 25.39
CA PHE A 267 -4.73 -17.81 25.54
C PHE A 267 -3.41 -18.45 25.99
N HIS A 268 -2.47 -18.64 25.06
CA HIS A 268 -1.09 -18.97 25.42
C HIS A 268 -0.36 -17.70 25.87
N ASN A 269 0.43 -17.79 26.94
CA ASN A 269 1.20 -16.66 27.50
C ASN A 269 0.38 -15.42 27.92
N GLY A 270 -0.95 -15.54 28.04
CA GLY A 270 -1.87 -14.49 28.48
C GLY A 270 -1.76 -13.19 27.67
N PHE A 271 -1.90 -12.05 28.34
CA PHE A 271 -1.79 -10.72 27.70
C PHE A 271 -0.43 -10.47 27.04
N LYS A 272 0.62 -11.15 27.50
CA LYS A 272 1.96 -11.07 26.91
C LYS A 272 2.02 -11.82 25.56
N GLY A 273 1.30 -12.94 25.45
CA GLY A 273 1.03 -13.64 24.19
C GLY A 273 0.30 -12.72 23.20
N LEU A 274 -0.82 -12.11 23.60
CA LEU A 274 -1.54 -11.12 22.78
C LEU A 274 -0.63 -9.99 22.27
N SER A 275 0.17 -9.41 23.17
CA SER A 275 1.10 -8.32 22.82
C SER A 275 2.16 -8.74 21.80
N SER A 276 2.68 -9.98 21.89
CA SER A 276 3.68 -10.49 20.95
C SER A 276 3.14 -10.75 19.54
N VAL A 277 1.82 -10.95 19.40
CA VAL A 277 1.17 -11.21 18.10
C VAL A 277 0.90 -9.93 17.31
N LEU A 278 0.81 -8.75 17.95
CA LEU A 278 0.41 -7.50 17.30
C LEU A 278 1.27 -7.13 16.07
N VAL A 279 2.60 -7.25 16.17
CA VAL A 279 3.50 -6.96 15.03
C VAL A 279 3.44 -8.04 13.95
N CYS A 280 3.12 -9.29 14.32
CA CYS A 280 2.87 -10.37 13.37
C CYS A 280 1.56 -10.14 12.58
N ALA A 281 0.51 -9.66 13.25
CA ALA A 281 -0.72 -9.22 12.61
C ALA A 281 -0.48 -7.99 11.70
N ALA A 282 0.35 -7.03 12.12
CA ALA A 282 0.73 -5.89 11.29
C ALA A 282 1.53 -6.30 10.05
N PHE A 283 2.54 -7.16 10.18
CA PHE A 283 3.19 -7.78 9.02
C PHE A 283 2.18 -8.45 8.09
N SER A 284 1.18 -9.11 8.65
CA SER A 284 0.23 -9.87 7.84
C SER A 284 -0.67 -9.02 6.96
N PHE A 285 -1.00 -7.80 7.37
CA PHE A 285 -1.76 -6.89 6.53
C PHE A 285 -0.92 -5.90 5.71
N ALA A 286 0.42 -5.98 5.79
CA ALA A 286 1.35 -5.19 4.99
C ALA A 286 1.13 -5.38 3.47
N GLY A 287 1.42 -4.36 2.67
CA GLY A 287 1.13 -4.35 1.25
C GLY A 287 -0.31 -3.96 0.91
N THR A 288 -1.18 -3.70 1.91
CA THR A 288 -2.51 -3.12 1.65
C THR A 288 -2.40 -1.68 1.14
N GLU A 289 -1.42 -0.92 1.65
CA GLU A 289 -1.02 0.42 1.18
C GLU A 289 -0.48 0.45 -0.26
N LEU A 290 -0.19 -0.70 -0.89
CA LEU A 290 0.21 -0.79 -2.30
C LEU A 290 -0.88 -0.23 -3.24
N VAL A 291 -2.14 -0.29 -2.81
CA VAL A 291 -3.28 0.34 -3.48
C VAL A 291 -3.10 1.87 -3.61
N GLY A 292 -2.37 2.50 -2.69
CA GLY A 292 -1.97 3.91 -2.79
C GLY A 292 -0.88 4.17 -3.83
N LEU A 293 0.06 3.24 -4.01
CA LEU A 293 1.12 3.32 -5.03
C LEU A 293 0.57 3.06 -6.45
N THR A 294 -0.38 2.13 -6.60
CA THR A 294 -1.03 1.84 -7.90
C THR A 294 -1.96 2.96 -8.38
N ALA A 295 -2.38 3.86 -7.50
CA ALA A 295 -3.25 4.99 -7.84
C ALA A 295 -2.62 5.98 -8.85
N ALA A 296 -1.29 6.14 -8.83
CA ALA A 296 -0.56 6.98 -9.79
C ALA A 296 -0.60 6.41 -11.22
N GLU A 297 -0.68 5.08 -11.36
CA GLU A 297 -0.75 4.36 -12.64
C GLU A 297 -2.20 3.98 -13.04
N CYS A 298 -3.19 4.58 -12.39
CA CYS A 298 -4.62 4.37 -12.65
C CYS A 298 -5.22 5.49 -13.52
N GLU A 299 -6.14 5.14 -14.42
CA GLU A 299 -6.89 6.11 -15.24
C GLU A 299 -7.75 7.06 -14.38
N ASN A 300 -8.44 6.52 -13.37
CA ASN A 300 -9.32 7.30 -12.50
C ASN A 300 -9.24 6.90 -11.02
N PRO A 301 -8.14 7.23 -10.31
CA PRO A 301 -7.99 6.95 -8.89
C PRO A 301 -9.15 7.48 -8.04
N SER A 302 -9.67 8.68 -8.35
CA SER A 302 -10.77 9.29 -7.59
C SER A 302 -12.09 8.50 -7.60
N LYS A 303 -12.31 7.62 -8.61
CA LYS A 303 -13.48 6.71 -8.70
C LYS A 303 -13.16 5.29 -8.22
N GLU A 304 -11.98 4.75 -8.54
CA GLU A 304 -11.64 3.35 -8.24
C GLU A 304 -11.06 3.16 -6.83
N LEU A 305 -10.28 4.12 -6.32
CA LEU A 305 -9.65 4.04 -5.01
C LEU A 305 -10.68 3.94 -3.85
N PRO A 306 -11.79 4.71 -3.83
CA PRO A 306 -12.82 4.56 -2.79
C PRO A 306 -13.56 3.22 -2.84
N LYS A 307 -13.53 2.49 -3.98
CA LYS A 307 -14.09 1.14 -4.07
C LYS A 307 -13.10 0.13 -3.47
N ALA A 308 -11.84 0.18 -3.89
CA ALA A 308 -10.76 -0.66 -3.38
C ALA A 308 -10.64 -0.59 -1.85
N ILE A 309 -10.75 0.61 -1.26
CA ILE A 309 -10.69 0.81 0.20
C ILE A 309 -11.87 0.14 0.92
N LYS A 310 -13.09 0.21 0.36
CA LYS A 310 -14.23 -0.48 0.97
C LYS A 310 -14.14 -2.01 0.87
N GLN A 311 -13.50 -2.52 -0.19
CA GLN A 311 -13.25 -3.95 -0.35
C GLN A 311 -12.26 -4.47 0.69
N ILE A 312 -11.25 -3.67 1.07
CA ILE A 312 -10.28 -4.04 2.12
C ILE A 312 -10.97 -4.42 3.44
N PHE A 313 -12.03 -3.70 3.87
CA PHE A 313 -12.78 -4.03 5.08
C PHE A 313 -13.39 -5.45 5.04
N TRP A 314 -14.21 -5.72 4.02
CA TRP A 314 -14.90 -7.00 3.86
C TRP A 314 -13.92 -8.17 3.68
N ARG A 315 -12.84 -7.91 2.96
CA ARG A 315 -11.73 -8.83 2.75
C ARG A 315 -11.01 -9.19 4.06
N ILE A 316 -10.73 -8.23 4.94
CA ILE A 316 -10.16 -8.50 6.28
C ILE A 316 -11.12 -9.36 7.09
N LEU A 317 -12.42 -9.01 7.11
CA LEU A 317 -13.41 -9.76 7.87
C LEU A 317 -13.60 -11.21 7.36
N ILE A 318 -13.76 -11.39 6.05
CA ILE A 318 -14.14 -12.67 5.44
C ILE A 318 -12.93 -13.58 5.21
N PHE A 319 -11.81 -13.07 4.69
CA PHE A 319 -10.66 -13.93 4.35
C PHE A 319 -9.67 -14.09 5.50
N TYR A 320 -9.47 -13.04 6.30
CA TYR A 320 -8.54 -13.10 7.43
C TYR A 320 -9.23 -13.65 8.68
N ILE A 321 -10.25 -12.97 9.21
CA ILE A 321 -10.83 -13.37 10.51
C ILE A 321 -11.50 -14.75 10.43
N THR A 322 -12.29 -15.07 9.39
CA THR A 322 -12.88 -16.41 9.25
C THR A 322 -11.84 -17.52 9.11
N SER A 323 -10.79 -17.33 8.29
CA SER A 323 -9.73 -18.35 8.17
C SER A 323 -8.98 -18.55 9.48
N LEU A 324 -8.66 -17.48 10.21
CA LEU A 324 -7.96 -17.56 11.49
C LEU A 324 -8.84 -18.18 12.60
N ILE A 325 -10.17 -17.99 12.55
CA ILE A 325 -11.11 -18.71 13.42
C ILE A 325 -10.97 -20.22 13.19
N LEU A 326 -11.04 -20.65 11.93
CA LEU A 326 -10.93 -22.07 11.57
C LEU A 326 -9.55 -22.64 11.92
N ILE A 327 -8.46 -21.91 11.66
CA ILE A 327 -7.12 -22.30 12.09
C ILE A 327 -7.06 -22.51 13.61
N GLY A 328 -7.66 -21.61 14.41
CA GLY A 328 -7.73 -21.74 15.87
C GLY A 328 -8.65 -22.85 16.39
N LEU A 329 -9.58 -23.35 15.56
CA LEU A 329 -10.44 -24.50 15.89
C LEU A 329 -9.80 -25.85 15.46
N LEU A 330 -9.00 -25.85 14.39
CA LEU A 330 -8.45 -27.05 13.75
C LEU A 330 -7.00 -27.37 14.17
N VAL A 331 -6.25 -26.39 14.67
CA VAL A 331 -4.83 -26.56 15.06
C VAL A 331 -4.62 -26.11 16.51
N PRO A 332 -4.12 -26.99 17.40
CA PRO A 332 -3.76 -26.58 18.76
C PRO A 332 -2.48 -25.73 18.73
N TYR A 333 -2.41 -24.69 19.56
CA TYR A 333 -1.21 -23.84 19.64
C TYR A 333 0.05 -24.58 20.13
N SER A 334 -0.12 -25.76 20.74
CA SER A 334 0.97 -26.62 21.19
C SER A 334 1.63 -27.44 20.07
N ASP A 335 1.02 -27.54 18.87
CA ASP A 335 1.47 -28.41 17.78
C ASP A 335 2.95 -28.20 17.41
N SER A 336 3.70 -29.30 17.28
CA SER A 336 5.14 -29.29 17.02
C SER A 336 5.52 -28.83 15.62
N HIS A 337 4.60 -28.87 14.66
CA HIS A 337 4.85 -28.45 13.28
C HIS A 337 4.65 -26.94 13.07
N LEU A 338 4.10 -26.22 14.04
CA LEU A 338 3.99 -24.76 13.99
C LEU A 338 5.36 -24.08 13.98
N LEU A 339 5.43 -22.91 13.34
CA LEU A 339 6.64 -22.12 13.19
C LEU A 339 7.12 -21.60 14.56
N ARG A 340 8.12 -22.26 15.12
CA ARG A 340 8.73 -21.94 16.41
C ARG A 340 10.04 -21.18 16.26
N SER A 341 10.31 -20.29 17.22
CA SER A 341 11.52 -19.46 17.19
C SER A 341 12.77 -20.35 17.24
N GLY A 342 13.66 -20.22 16.26
CA GLY A 342 14.89 -21.00 16.13
C GLY A 342 14.82 -22.31 15.33
N ASN A 343 13.64 -22.85 14.98
CA ASN A 343 13.52 -24.09 14.20
C ASN A 343 13.11 -23.79 12.74
N ALA A 344 14.07 -23.88 11.81
CA ALA A 344 13.82 -23.68 10.37
C ALA A 344 13.05 -24.83 9.72
N ASP A 345 13.15 -26.03 10.29
CA ASP A 345 12.61 -27.26 9.69
C ASP A 345 11.11 -27.45 9.97
N SER A 346 10.53 -26.71 10.93
CA SER A 346 9.11 -26.72 11.30
C SER A 346 8.34 -25.49 10.76
N MET A 347 8.62 -25.09 9.52
CA MET A 347 7.93 -23.98 8.85
C MET A 347 6.66 -24.43 8.09
N ALA A 348 5.96 -25.44 8.60
CA ALA A 348 4.69 -25.86 8.01
C ALA A 348 3.63 -24.77 8.25
N SER A 349 2.91 -24.41 7.19
CA SER A 349 1.80 -23.47 7.29
C SER A 349 0.69 -24.06 8.16
N PRO A 350 0.05 -23.30 9.08
CA PRO A 350 -1.08 -23.82 9.84
C PRO A 350 -2.28 -24.20 8.94
N PHE A 351 -2.35 -23.68 7.71
CA PHE A 351 -3.34 -24.11 6.71
C PHE A 351 -3.05 -25.53 6.19
N VAL A 352 -1.77 -25.86 6.01
CA VAL A 352 -1.32 -27.21 5.63
C VAL A 352 -1.50 -28.16 6.81
N ILE A 353 -1.03 -27.78 8.00
CA ILE A 353 -1.17 -28.56 9.26
C ILE A 353 -2.64 -28.89 9.53
N ALA A 354 -3.57 -27.94 9.38
CA ALA A 354 -5.00 -28.18 9.57
C ALA A 354 -5.57 -29.28 8.65
N ILE A 355 -5.06 -29.37 7.42
CA ILE A 355 -5.49 -30.38 6.43
C ILE A 355 -4.82 -31.72 6.70
N GLU A 356 -3.52 -31.73 7.03
CA GLU A 356 -2.77 -32.94 7.40
C GLU A 356 -3.37 -33.61 8.64
N ARG A 357 -3.72 -32.82 9.67
CA ARG A 357 -4.38 -33.29 10.89
C ARG A 357 -5.77 -33.90 10.66
N ALA A 358 -6.40 -33.61 9.51
CA ALA A 358 -7.65 -34.21 9.06
C ALA A 358 -7.45 -35.44 8.16
N GLY A 359 -6.21 -35.93 7.97
CA GLY A 359 -5.92 -37.16 7.24
C GLY A 359 -6.15 -37.12 5.73
N VAL A 360 -6.40 -35.94 5.14
CA VAL A 360 -6.64 -35.81 3.69
C VAL A 360 -5.30 -35.78 2.95
N SER A 361 -5.03 -36.77 2.10
CA SER A 361 -3.69 -36.99 1.52
C SER A 361 -3.25 -35.98 0.45
N VAL A 362 -4.16 -35.54 -0.44
CA VAL A 362 -3.80 -34.70 -1.60
C VAL A 362 -3.88 -33.20 -1.31
N PHE A 363 -4.83 -32.79 -0.48
CA PHE A 363 -5.12 -31.37 -0.21
C PHE A 363 -3.97 -30.59 0.44
N PRO A 364 -3.12 -31.15 1.34
CA PRO A 364 -1.95 -30.47 1.90
C PRO A 364 -0.99 -29.99 0.82
N SER A 365 -0.71 -30.85 -0.17
CA SER A 365 0.17 -30.51 -1.31
C SER A 365 -0.43 -29.42 -2.20
N ILE A 366 -1.75 -29.43 -2.43
CA ILE A 366 -2.43 -28.37 -3.19
C ILE A 366 -2.33 -27.05 -2.42
N MET A 367 -2.60 -27.06 -1.11
CA MET A 367 -2.51 -25.86 -0.27
C MET A 367 -1.08 -25.31 -0.24
N ASN A 368 -0.07 -26.16 -0.08
CA ASN A 368 1.33 -25.74 -0.10
C ASN A 368 1.75 -25.14 -1.47
N ALA A 369 1.25 -25.68 -2.58
CA ALA A 369 1.44 -25.11 -3.92
C ALA A 369 0.78 -23.73 -4.08
N VAL A 370 -0.39 -23.51 -3.49
CA VAL A 370 -1.02 -22.17 -3.48
C VAL A 370 -0.23 -21.19 -2.61
N ILE A 371 0.23 -21.62 -1.43
CA ILE A 371 1.06 -20.80 -0.55
C ILE A 371 2.32 -20.37 -1.29
N PHE A 372 3.01 -21.29 -1.95
CA PHE A 372 4.17 -21.01 -2.80
C PHE A 372 3.89 -19.93 -3.88
N VAL A 373 2.77 -20.01 -4.59
CA VAL A 373 2.32 -18.97 -5.54
C VAL A 373 2.03 -17.63 -4.83
N ALA A 374 1.45 -17.69 -3.63
CA ALA A 374 1.17 -16.50 -2.83
C ALA A 374 2.45 -15.76 -2.40
N LEU A 375 3.50 -16.49 -2.00
CA LEU A 375 4.80 -15.93 -1.61
C LEU A 375 5.50 -15.25 -2.79
N ILE A 376 5.50 -15.90 -3.97
CA ILE A 376 6.04 -15.30 -5.22
C ILE A 376 5.30 -14.00 -5.58
N SER A 377 3.98 -13.95 -5.36
CA SER A 377 3.15 -12.77 -5.61
C SER A 377 3.41 -11.60 -4.65
N VAL A 378 3.69 -11.86 -3.36
CA VAL A 378 4.16 -10.81 -2.43
C VAL A 378 5.56 -10.33 -2.85
N GLY A 379 6.47 -11.24 -3.25
CA GLY A 379 7.77 -10.89 -3.81
C GLY A 379 7.67 -9.99 -5.05
N ASN A 380 6.79 -10.33 -6.00
CA ASN A 380 6.46 -9.52 -7.18
C ASN A 380 5.96 -8.11 -6.80
N SER A 381 5.02 -8.04 -5.85
CA SER A 381 4.49 -6.79 -5.31
C SER A 381 5.54 -5.94 -4.60
N SER A 382 6.52 -6.56 -3.95
CA SER A 382 7.61 -5.85 -3.26
C SER A 382 8.56 -5.13 -4.23
N VAL A 383 8.87 -5.72 -5.40
CA VAL A 383 9.67 -5.05 -6.46
C VAL A 383 8.88 -3.90 -7.08
N TYR A 384 7.61 -4.14 -7.41
CA TYR A 384 6.73 -3.11 -7.96
C TYR A 384 6.63 -1.90 -7.01
N GLY A 385 6.43 -2.14 -5.72
CA GLY A 385 6.28 -1.10 -4.70
C GLY A 385 7.59 -0.36 -4.41
N SER A 386 8.66 -1.09 -4.04
CA SER A 386 9.96 -0.49 -3.70
C SER A 386 10.56 0.34 -4.85
N SER A 387 10.43 -0.12 -6.09
CA SER A 387 10.96 0.63 -7.25
C SER A 387 10.22 1.94 -7.50
N ARG A 388 8.91 2.00 -7.23
CA ARG A 388 8.11 3.25 -7.33
C ARG A 388 8.38 4.20 -6.18
N THR A 389 8.60 3.68 -4.97
CA THR A 389 8.98 4.48 -3.81
C THR A 389 10.38 5.08 -3.99
N LEU A 390 11.37 4.30 -4.44
CA LEU A 390 12.72 4.79 -4.77
C LEU A 390 12.71 5.83 -5.90
N SER A 391 11.91 5.63 -6.96
CA SER A 391 11.75 6.63 -8.03
C SER A 391 11.14 7.92 -7.48
N GLY A 392 10.10 7.83 -6.65
CA GLY A 392 9.50 8.98 -5.96
C GLY A 392 10.52 9.76 -5.12
N LEU A 393 11.31 9.06 -4.27
CA LEU A 393 12.41 9.67 -3.52
C LEU A 393 13.44 10.38 -4.41
N ALA A 394 13.69 9.87 -5.62
CA ALA A 394 14.63 10.48 -6.56
C ALA A 394 14.06 11.75 -7.22
N HIS A 395 12.75 11.79 -7.52
CA HIS A 395 12.06 13.01 -7.96
C HIS A 395 12.02 14.07 -6.85
N ASP A 396 11.79 13.67 -5.59
CA ASP A 396 11.86 14.55 -4.41
C ASP A 396 13.30 15.04 -4.08
N GLY A 397 14.32 14.60 -4.84
CA GLY A 397 15.73 14.94 -4.61
C GLY A 397 16.35 14.31 -3.35
N GLN A 398 15.68 13.29 -2.80
CA GLN A 398 16.07 12.57 -1.58
C GLN A 398 16.91 11.31 -1.88
N ALA A 399 16.84 10.79 -3.11
CA ALA A 399 17.66 9.69 -3.62
C ALA A 399 18.48 10.10 -4.87
N PRO A 400 19.51 9.33 -5.28
CA PRO A 400 20.31 9.66 -6.46
C PRO A 400 19.47 9.78 -7.74
N LYS A 401 19.71 10.83 -8.53
CA LYS A 401 18.91 11.17 -9.74
C LYS A 401 18.73 10.02 -10.73
N ILE A 402 19.69 9.10 -10.83
CA ILE A 402 19.62 7.91 -11.70
C ILE A 402 18.45 6.98 -11.36
N LEU A 403 17.99 6.97 -10.11
CA LEU A 403 16.87 6.15 -9.65
C LEU A 403 15.50 6.69 -10.10
N GLY A 404 15.43 7.99 -10.45
CA GLY A 404 14.24 8.65 -11.01
C GLY A 404 14.12 8.53 -12.53
N TYR A 405 14.98 7.73 -13.17
CA TYR A 405 14.88 7.45 -14.60
C TYR A 405 13.71 6.49 -14.89
N ILE A 406 12.80 6.94 -15.75
CA ILE A 406 11.60 6.23 -16.20
C ILE A 406 11.70 5.96 -17.70
N ASP A 407 11.51 4.70 -18.11
CA ASP A 407 11.55 4.29 -19.52
C ASP A 407 10.27 4.65 -20.31
N ARG A 408 10.29 4.46 -21.63
CA ARG A 408 9.13 4.65 -22.54
C ARG A 408 7.91 3.78 -22.25
N ASN A 409 8.00 2.80 -21.35
CA ASN A 409 6.89 1.97 -20.89
C ASN A 409 6.48 2.30 -19.44
N GLY A 410 6.99 3.40 -18.87
CA GLY A 410 6.70 3.84 -17.50
C GLY A 410 7.46 3.05 -16.42
N ARG A 411 8.61 2.45 -16.74
CA ARG A 411 9.33 1.56 -15.80
C ARG A 411 10.53 2.24 -15.13
N PRO A 412 10.61 2.25 -13.78
CA PRO A 412 11.76 2.78 -13.04
C PRO A 412 12.93 1.78 -12.99
N ILE A 413 13.61 1.55 -14.12
CA ILE A 413 14.56 0.43 -14.29
C ILE A 413 15.69 0.43 -13.26
N PHE A 414 16.34 1.57 -12.99
CA PHE A 414 17.45 1.59 -12.03
C PHE A 414 16.97 1.36 -10.59
N SER A 415 15.77 1.81 -10.23
CA SER A 415 15.15 1.50 -8.94
C SER A 415 14.73 0.03 -8.85
N MET A 416 14.25 -0.59 -9.93
CA MET A 416 14.01 -2.04 -10.01
C MET A 416 15.32 -2.82 -9.87
N LEU A 417 16.42 -2.35 -10.48
CA LEU A 417 17.75 -2.97 -10.36
C LEU A 417 18.26 -2.92 -8.92
N VAL A 418 18.16 -1.77 -8.24
CA VAL A 418 18.51 -1.66 -6.81
C VAL A 418 17.70 -2.62 -5.95
N ALA A 419 16.36 -2.68 -6.15
CA ALA A 419 15.52 -3.65 -5.45
C ALA A 419 15.94 -5.10 -5.73
N SER A 420 16.30 -5.42 -6.98
CA SER A 420 16.76 -6.76 -7.40
C SER A 420 18.11 -7.14 -6.79
N VAL A 421 19.04 -6.18 -6.66
CA VAL A 421 20.36 -6.38 -6.02
C VAL A 421 20.20 -6.63 -4.52
N PHE A 422 19.33 -5.89 -3.83
CA PHE A 422 18.96 -6.22 -2.44
C PHE A 422 18.22 -7.57 -2.33
N GLY A 423 17.50 -7.96 -3.39
CA GLY A 423 16.96 -9.31 -3.55
C GLY A 423 17.99 -10.42 -3.38
N LEU A 424 19.25 -10.22 -3.77
CA LEU A 424 20.35 -11.20 -3.62
C LEU A 424 20.63 -11.59 -2.16
N LEU A 425 20.16 -10.82 -1.18
CA LEU A 425 20.20 -11.22 0.24
C LEU A 425 19.40 -12.51 0.50
N CYS A 426 18.54 -12.95 -0.43
CA CYS A 426 17.85 -14.23 -0.36
C CYS A 426 18.79 -15.45 -0.28
N TYR A 427 20.01 -15.36 -0.82
CA TYR A 427 21.01 -16.45 -0.75
C TYR A 427 21.50 -16.75 0.69
N ILE A 428 21.15 -15.91 1.66
CA ILE A 428 21.32 -16.18 3.10
C ILE A 428 20.51 -17.42 3.56
N VAL A 429 19.56 -17.91 2.74
CA VAL A 429 18.84 -19.19 2.90
C VAL A 429 19.73 -20.35 3.35
N ASN A 430 20.97 -20.44 2.86
CA ASN A 430 21.87 -21.57 3.11
C ASN A 430 22.70 -21.43 4.41
N LEU A 431 22.48 -20.38 5.22
CA LEU A 431 23.10 -20.28 6.54
C LEU A 431 22.37 -21.17 7.55
N LYS A 432 23.13 -21.81 8.45
CA LYS A 432 22.59 -22.56 9.60
C LYS A 432 21.61 -21.74 10.46
N SER A 433 21.73 -20.41 10.42
CA SER A 433 20.91 -19.43 11.15
C SER A 433 19.67 -18.94 10.40
N GLN A 434 19.24 -19.62 9.33
CA GLN A 434 18.16 -19.18 8.43
C GLN A 434 16.87 -18.74 9.16
N ALA A 435 16.37 -19.56 10.09
CA ALA A 435 15.17 -19.23 10.89
C ALA A 435 15.34 -17.90 11.63
N THR A 436 16.50 -17.71 12.28
CA THR A 436 16.81 -16.46 12.97
C THR A 436 16.79 -15.27 12.01
N VAL A 437 17.40 -15.39 10.83
CA VAL A 437 17.40 -14.32 9.81
C VAL A 437 15.98 -13.99 9.34
N LEU A 438 15.15 -15.01 9.06
CA LEU A 438 13.74 -14.83 8.73
C LEU A 438 12.99 -14.08 9.84
N GLU A 439 13.22 -14.41 11.11
CA GLU A 439 12.62 -13.69 12.25
C GLU A 439 13.03 -12.21 12.29
N TRP A 440 14.32 -11.89 12.11
CA TRP A 440 14.79 -10.50 12.04
C TRP A 440 14.09 -9.74 10.91
N MET A 441 13.95 -10.36 9.73
CA MET A 441 13.33 -9.74 8.56
C MET A 441 11.80 -9.58 8.70
N LEU A 442 11.12 -10.55 9.30
CA LEU A 442 9.70 -10.47 9.66
C LEU A 442 9.43 -9.33 10.65
N SER A 443 10.23 -9.24 11.73
CA SER A 443 10.11 -8.16 12.72
C SER A 443 10.41 -6.78 12.10
N LEU A 444 11.42 -6.69 11.23
CA LEU A 444 11.76 -5.47 10.50
C LEU A 444 10.62 -5.02 9.57
N SER A 445 10.04 -5.95 8.80
CA SER A 445 8.94 -5.66 7.86
C SER A 445 7.65 -5.30 8.58
N GLY A 446 7.29 -6.03 9.65
CA GLY A 446 6.09 -5.75 10.45
C GLY A 446 6.15 -4.38 11.12
N LEU A 447 7.27 -4.05 11.76
CA LEU A 447 7.43 -2.76 12.46
C LEU A 447 7.55 -1.57 11.47
N SER A 448 8.15 -1.79 10.29
CA SER A 448 8.14 -0.80 9.19
C SER A 448 6.72 -0.49 8.72
N SER A 449 5.88 -1.52 8.59
CA SER A 449 4.47 -1.37 8.19
C SER A 449 3.68 -0.56 9.22
N VAL A 450 3.87 -0.85 10.52
CA VAL A 450 3.30 -0.06 11.62
C VAL A 450 3.71 1.41 11.51
N LEU A 451 5.00 1.72 11.44
CA LEU A 451 5.48 3.11 11.34
C LEU A 451 4.95 3.85 10.10
N THR A 452 4.68 3.12 9.01
CA THR A 452 4.11 3.69 7.78
C THR A 452 2.66 4.05 7.93
N TRP A 453 1.86 3.17 8.53
CA TRP A 453 0.47 3.47 8.83
C TRP A 453 0.35 4.64 9.81
N GLY A 454 1.22 4.73 10.82
CA GLY A 454 1.35 5.91 11.67
C GLY A 454 1.70 7.18 10.88
N SER A 455 2.63 7.09 9.92
CA SER A 455 3.01 8.18 9.03
C SER A 455 1.86 8.66 8.13
N ILE A 456 1.09 7.73 7.56
CA ILE A 456 -0.11 8.01 6.75
C ILE A 456 -1.16 8.74 7.60
N CYS A 457 -1.44 8.25 8.82
CA CYS A 457 -2.39 8.89 9.72
C CYS A 457 -1.94 10.29 10.15
N LEU A 458 -0.65 10.48 10.48
CA LEU A 458 -0.11 11.79 10.83
C LEU A 458 -0.14 12.76 9.63
N ALA A 459 0.23 12.30 8.43
CA ALA A 459 0.14 13.09 7.21
C ALA A 459 -1.31 13.51 6.92
N HIS A 460 -2.28 12.61 7.13
CA HIS A 460 -3.72 12.90 6.94
C HIS A 460 -4.25 13.93 7.93
N ILE A 461 -3.89 13.83 9.22
CA ILE A 461 -4.27 14.82 10.23
C ILE A 461 -3.74 16.20 9.83
N ARG A 462 -2.45 16.28 9.47
CA ARG A 462 -1.79 17.54 9.07
C ARG A 462 -2.37 18.11 7.77
N PHE A 463 -2.67 17.25 6.79
CA PHE A 463 -3.37 17.60 5.56
C PHE A 463 -4.74 18.22 5.85
N ARG A 464 -5.60 17.57 6.65
CA ARG A 464 -6.94 18.08 6.97
C ARG A 464 -6.90 19.41 7.75
N LEU A 465 -5.93 19.57 8.65
CA LEU A 465 -5.70 20.82 9.38
C LEU A 465 -5.27 21.95 8.42
N ALA A 466 -4.32 21.69 7.52
CA ALA A 466 -3.88 22.67 6.51
C ALA A 466 -5.00 23.03 5.52
N TRP A 467 -5.77 22.03 5.07
CA TRP A 467 -6.92 22.23 4.18
C TRP A 467 -7.91 23.24 4.77
N THR A 468 -8.20 23.08 6.06
CA THR A 468 -9.15 23.93 6.80
C THR A 468 -8.54 25.30 7.12
N SER A 469 -7.24 25.37 7.52
CA SER A 469 -6.59 26.65 7.85
C SER A 469 -6.34 27.55 6.63
N GLN A 470 -6.27 26.96 5.43
CA GLN A 470 -6.20 27.67 4.15
C GLN A 470 -7.59 27.96 3.54
N GLY A 471 -8.68 27.72 4.28
CA GLY A 471 -10.05 28.11 3.89
C GLY A 471 -10.75 27.19 2.89
N ASN A 472 -10.19 26.03 2.56
CA ASN A 472 -10.81 25.09 1.61
C ASN A 472 -11.95 24.31 2.26
N SER A 473 -13.07 24.11 1.54
CA SER A 473 -14.16 23.27 2.04
C SER A 473 -13.84 21.79 1.88
N LEU A 474 -14.33 20.96 2.79
CA LEU A 474 -14.23 19.50 2.66
C LEU A 474 -14.99 18.98 1.43
N GLU A 475 -15.98 19.72 0.95
CA GLU A 475 -16.76 19.38 -0.25
C GLU A 475 -15.90 19.35 -1.52
N ASP A 476 -14.82 20.13 -1.54
CA ASP A 476 -13.92 20.31 -2.69
C ASP A 476 -12.90 19.16 -2.84
N LEU A 477 -12.92 18.19 -1.91
CA LEU A 477 -12.11 16.99 -1.99
C LEU A 477 -12.71 15.99 -3.00
N PRO A 478 -11.92 15.22 -3.77
CA PRO A 478 -12.47 14.19 -4.66
C PRO A 478 -13.14 13.05 -3.88
N TYR A 479 -12.56 12.68 -2.74
CA TYR A 479 -13.03 11.63 -1.85
C TYR A 479 -12.88 12.09 -0.39
N GLN A 480 -13.93 11.90 0.41
CA GLN A 480 -13.90 12.14 1.86
C GLN A 480 -13.71 10.83 2.63
N SER A 481 -12.75 10.80 3.55
CA SER A 481 -12.68 9.74 4.56
C SER A 481 -13.92 9.80 5.47
N PRO A 482 -14.70 8.71 5.64
CA PRO A 482 -15.88 8.69 6.50
C PRO A 482 -15.59 9.01 7.97
N TYR A 483 -14.37 8.73 8.42
CA TYR A 483 -13.93 8.90 9.81
C TYR A 483 -13.14 10.20 10.04
N GLY A 484 -12.78 10.90 8.96
CA GLY A 484 -12.04 12.17 9.00
C GLY A 484 -10.78 12.13 9.87
N ILE A 485 -10.52 13.23 10.59
CA ILE A 485 -9.38 13.36 11.52
C ILE A 485 -9.49 12.35 12.68
N TRP A 486 -10.70 12.11 13.20
CA TRP A 486 -10.91 11.21 14.34
C TRP A 486 -10.42 9.78 14.07
N GLY A 487 -10.74 9.24 12.88
CA GLY A 487 -10.24 7.93 12.46
C GLY A 487 -8.72 7.85 12.40
N SER A 488 -8.08 8.87 11.83
CA SER A 488 -6.61 8.97 11.78
C SER A 488 -5.99 9.08 13.18
N SER A 489 -6.59 9.86 14.08
CA SER A 489 -6.10 10.01 15.47
C SER A 489 -6.23 8.71 16.25
N LEU A 490 -7.34 7.98 16.11
CA LEU A 490 -7.52 6.68 16.76
C LEU A 490 -6.58 5.62 16.19
N ALA A 491 -6.39 5.59 14.86
CA ALA A 491 -5.43 4.68 14.23
C ALA A 491 -3.99 4.97 14.67
N LEU A 492 -3.59 6.26 14.73
CA LEU A 492 -2.28 6.69 15.22
C LEU A 492 -2.08 6.35 16.71
N PHE A 493 -3.12 6.43 17.53
CA PHE A 493 -3.08 6.00 18.93
C PHE A 493 -2.88 4.48 19.06
N ILE A 494 -3.63 3.67 18.30
CA ILE A 494 -3.41 2.21 18.28
C ILE A 494 -1.99 1.89 17.77
N ASN A 495 -1.49 2.63 16.78
CA ASN A 495 -0.13 2.49 16.27
C ASN A 495 0.93 2.69 17.37
N PHE A 496 0.77 3.74 18.18
CA PHE A 496 1.60 3.99 19.35
C PHE A 496 1.50 2.86 20.39
N LEU A 497 0.30 2.35 20.67
CA LEU A 497 0.12 1.19 21.56
C LEU A 497 0.83 -0.07 21.04
N VAL A 498 0.83 -0.33 19.73
CA VAL A 498 1.56 -1.45 19.12
C VAL A 498 3.07 -1.28 19.29
N ILE A 499 3.61 -0.06 19.11
CA ILE A 499 5.03 0.22 19.33
C ILE A 499 5.39 0.07 20.82
N ALA A 500 4.53 0.52 21.74
CA ALA A 500 4.73 0.36 23.19
C ALA A 500 4.66 -1.12 23.62
N ALA A 501 3.73 -1.89 23.08
CA ALA A 501 3.64 -3.33 23.29
C ALA A 501 4.88 -4.05 22.73
N GLN A 502 5.36 -3.65 21.55
CA GLN A 502 6.61 -4.18 20.98
C GLN A 502 7.81 -3.83 21.86
N PHE A 503 7.87 -2.64 22.47
CA PHE A 503 8.93 -2.26 23.42
C PHE A 503 8.94 -3.18 24.64
N TRP A 504 7.75 -3.42 25.20
CA TRP A 504 7.57 -4.32 26.32
C TRP A 504 8.00 -5.76 25.99
N ILE A 505 7.62 -6.28 24.83
CA ILE A 505 7.95 -7.65 24.40
C ILE A 505 9.42 -7.80 24.00
N GLY A 506 10.02 -6.80 23.37
CA GLY A 506 11.45 -6.78 23.08
C GLY A 506 12.30 -6.69 24.34
N GLY A 507 11.94 -5.78 25.26
CA GLY A 507 12.65 -5.54 26.51
C GLY A 507 12.49 -6.68 27.52
N TRP A 508 11.32 -7.30 27.59
CA TRP A 508 11.05 -8.46 28.43
C TRP A 508 10.32 -9.53 27.61
N PRO A 509 11.01 -10.48 26.98
CA PRO A 509 10.35 -11.53 26.22
C PRO A 509 9.54 -12.50 27.09
N VAL A 510 8.70 -13.30 26.43
CA VAL A 510 8.00 -14.45 27.06
C VAL A 510 9.04 -15.50 27.47
N GLY A 511 8.89 -16.12 28.64
CA GLY A 511 9.77 -17.20 29.10
C GLY A 511 11.23 -16.81 29.41
N TYR A 512 11.53 -15.52 29.52
CA TYR A 512 12.87 -14.97 29.76
C TYR A 512 13.61 -15.63 30.94
N ARG A 513 14.86 -16.09 30.71
CA ARG A 513 15.76 -16.65 31.73
C ARG A 513 17.24 -16.21 31.62
N ASP A 514 17.72 -15.75 30.46
CA ASP A 514 19.13 -15.40 30.21
C ASP A 514 19.28 -13.96 29.64
N PRO A 515 20.02 -13.04 30.31
CA PRO A 515 20.29 -11.68 29.84
C PRO A 515 20.77 -11.56 28.40
N LYS A 516 21.56 -12.53 27.90
CA LYS A 516 22.07 -12.50 26.52
C LYS A 516 20.93 -12.63 25.50
N GLN A 517 19.96 -13.50 25.79
CA GLN A 517 18.79 -13.72 24.95
C GLN A 517 17.84 -12.51 24.96
N GLN A 518 17.73 -11.78 26.09
CA GLN A 518 16.99 -10.53 26.17
C GLN A 518 17.62 -9.44 25.30
N ALA A 519 18.94 -9.25 25.35
CA ALA A 519 19.62 -8.29 24.48
C ALA A 519 19.37 -8.61 22.99
N GLU A 520 19.52 -9.87 22.59
CA GLU A 520 19.25 -10.30 21.21
C GLU A 520 17.78 -10.07 20.82
N THR A 521 16.83 -10.39 21.69
CA THR A 521 15.39 -10.21 21.42
C THR A 521 14.99 -8.74 21.36
N PHE A 522 15.59 -7.88 22.19
CA PHE A 522 15.38 -6.44 22.14
C PHE A 522 15.84 -5.86 20.80
N PHE A 523 17.08 -6.19 20.37
CA PHE A 523 17.56 -5.72 19.07
C PHE A 523 16.75 -6.30 17.91
N LYS A 524 16.35 -7.58 17.93
CA LYS A 524 15.40 -8.16 16.95
C LYS A 524 14.10 -7.37 16.87
N ALA A 525 13.54 -7.01 18.01
CA ALA A 525 12.27 -6.31 18.11
C ALA A 525 12.36 -4.83 17.69
N PHE A 526 13.49 -4.16 17.90
CA PHE A 526 13.65 -2.70 17.75
C PHE A 526 14.54 -2.21 16.60
N LEU A 527 15.23 -3.11 15.89
CA LEU A 527 16.14 -2.73 14.80
C LEU A 527 15.50 -1.81 13.76
N CYS A 528 14.22 -2.01 13.42
CA CYS A 528 13.48 -1.16 12.48
C CYS A 528 13.46 0.32 12.93
N ILE A 529 13.12 0.57 14.19
CA ILE A 529 13.07 1.92 14.76
C ILE A 529 14.46 2.55 14.77
N LEU A 530 15.50 1.77 15.08
CA LEU A 530 16.89 2.24 15.04
C LEU A 530 17.34 2.61 13.62
N ILE A 531 16.98 1.82 12.60
CA ILE A 531 17.28 2.11 11.19
C ILE A 531 16.54 3.38 10.73
N ILE A 532 15.23 3.48 10.98
CA ILE A 532 14.43 4.64 10.58
C ILE A 532 14.89 5.91 11.32
N ALA A 533 15.20 5.82 12.62
CA ALA A 533 15.79 6.93 13.36
C ALA A 533 17.15 7.35 12.80
N THR A 534 18.00 6.38 12.40
CA THR A 534 19.30 6.67 11.77
C THR A 534 19.13 7.38 10.43
N PHE A 535 18.23 6.92 9.56
CA PHE A 535 17.92 7.58 8.29
C PHE A 535 17.32 8.98 8.49
N TYR A 536 16.37 9.12 9.42
CA TYR A 536 15.77 10.42 9.75
C TYR A 536 16.81 11.42 10.27
N ILE A 537 17.60 11.04 11.27
CA ILE A 537 18.59 11.92 11.90
C ILE A 537 19.72 12.27 10.93
N SER A 538 20.27 11.29 10.20
CA SER A 538 21.36 11.54 9.24
C SER A 538 20.93 12.47 8.11
N PHE A 539 19.76 12.24 7.50
CA PHE A 539 19.23 13.12 6.45
C PHE A 539 18.89 14.51 7.00
N LYS A 540 18.32 14.59 8.20
CA LYS A 540 17.99 15.86 8.84
C LYS A 540 19.21 16.69 9.20
N ILE A 541 20.32 16.08 9.63
CA ILE A 541 21.60 16.77 9.86
C ILE A 541 22.21 17.22 8.52
N TRP A 542 22.22 16.34 7.51
CA TRP A 542 22.83 16.62 6.20
C TRP A 542 22.10 17.72 5.41
N LYS A 543 20.77 17.63 5.33
CA LYS A 543 19.92 18.55 4.54
C LYS A 543 19.28 19.67 5.36
N LYS A 544 19.44 19.67 6.69
CA LYS A 544 18.91 20.68 7.62
C LYS A 544 17.41 20.92 7.44
N THR A 545 16.65 19.83 7.24
CA THR A 545 15.22 19.88 6.98
C THR A 545 14.44 20.37 8.20
N LYS A 546 13.24 20.92 7.95
CA LYS A 546 12.31 21.39 8.97
C LYS A 546 10.97 20.68 8.80
N ILE A 547 10.27 20.50 9.92
CA ILE A 547 8.88 20.04 9.91
C ILE A 547 8.04 21.11 9.22
N VAL A 548 7.23 20.71 8.24
CA VAL A 548 6.45 21.63 7.41
C VAL A 548 5.31 22.23 8.24
N GLY A 549 5.35 23.53 8.54
CA GLY A 549 4.32 24.20 9.34
C GLY A 549 2.94 24.13 8.66
N ILE A 550 1.86 23.97 9.44
CA ILE A 550 0.50 23.67 8.90
C ILE A 550 0.06 24.68 7.83
N ASN A 551 0.28 25.98 8.06
CA ASN A 551 -0.10 27.04 7.12
C ASN A 551 0.88 27.19 5.93
N ALA A 552 2.00 26.48 5.94
CA ALA A 552 3.01 26.44 4.88
C ALA A 552 3.04 25.07 4.15
N ILE A 553 2.08 24.19 4.43
CA ILE A 553 1.86 22.96 3.67
C ILE A 553 1.30 23.35 2.30
N ASP A 554 2.02 22.97 1.24
CA ASP A 554 1.56 23.09 -0.14
C ASP A 554 0.35 22.16 -0.38
N LEU A 555 -0.76 22.73 -0.87
CA LEU A 555 -1.99 22.02 -1.24
C LEU A 555 -2.30 22.04 -2.75
N ASP A 556 -1.46 22.66 -3.57
CA ASP A 556 -1.75 22.94 -4.98
C ASP A 556 -0.82 22.20 -5.94
N SER A 557 0.47 22.02 -5.61
CA SER A 557 1.39 21.20 -6.44
C SER A 557 0.89 19.76 -6.54
N ASP A 558 1.06 19.12 -7.69
CA ASP A 558 0.60 17.74 -7.99
C ASP A 558 -0.89 17.46 -7.74
N ARG A 559 -1.70 18.49 -7.46
CA ARG A 559 -3.14 18.36 -7.28
C ARG A 559 -3.76 17.92 -8.60
N ARG A 560 -4.54 16.84 -8.58
CA ARG A 560 -5.26 16.42 -9.78
C ARG A 560 -6.32 17.47 -10.12
N ASN A 561 -6.17 18.11 -11.29
CA ASN A 561 -7.21 18.95 -11.88
C ASN A 561 -8.44 18.09 -12.22
N ILE A 562 -9.43 18.09 -11.32
CA ILE A 562 -10.77 17.54 -11.54
C ILE A 562 -11.69 18.71 -11.82
N ILE A 563 -12.39 18.65 -12.96
CA ILE A 563 -13.16 19.78 -13.51
C ILE A 563 -14.28 20.23 -12.54
N ASP A 564 -14.93 19.31 -11.82
CA ASP A 564 -15.63 19.58 -10.57
C ASP A 564 -15.64 18.34 -9.65
N PRO A 565 -15.00 18.38 -8.46
CA PRO A 565 -15.09 17.32 -7.45
C PRO A 565 -16.52 17.04 -6.96
N ARG A 566 -17.38 18.06 -6.90
CA ARG A 566 -18.76 17.97 -6.40
C ARG A 566 -19.65 17.25 -7.40
N GLU A 567 -19.57 17.60 -8.68
CA GLU A 567 -20.26 16.88 -9.76
C GLU A 567 -19.78 15.43 -9.88
N ALA A 568 -18.47 15.17 -9.81
CA ALA A 568 -17.95 13.80 -9.80
C ALA A 568 -18.53 12.95 -8.65
N ARG A 569 -18.66 13.52 -7.44
CA ARG A 569 -19.33 12.85 -6.32
C ARG A 569 -20.83 12.64 -6.55
N LYS A 570 -21.54 13.61 -7.13
CA LYS A 570 -22.97 13.48 -7.48
C LYS A 570 -23.17 12.33 -8.48
N GLN A 571 -22.37 12.28 -9.54
CA GLN A 571 -22.39 11.19 -10.51
C GLN A 571 -22.14 9.81 -9.85
N LEU A 572 -21.14 9.70 -8.97
CA LEU A 572 -20.86 8.47 -8.22
C LEU A 572 -21.99 8.07 -7.24
N LYS A 573 -22.75 9.04 -6.72
CA LYS A 573 -23.90 8.79 -5.85
C LYS A 573 -25.09 8.28 -6.67
N LEU A 574 -25.42 8.96 -7.77
CA LEU A 574 -26.46 8.55 -8.72
C LEU A 574 -26.18 7.17 -9.34
N GLU A 575 -24.93 6.91 -9.74
CA GLU A 575 -24.50 5.59 -10.23
C GLU A 575 -24.77 4.49 -9.19
N ARG A 576 -24.48 4.74 -7.90
CA ARG A 576 -24.80 3.79 -6.81
C ARG A 576 -26.30 3.62 -6.56
N GLU A 577 -27.06 4.71 -6.59
CA GLU A 577 -28.53 4.68 -6.40
C GLU A 577 -29.25 3.98 -7.57
N SER A 578 -28.67 4.02 -8.77
CA SER A 578 -29.15 3.27 -9.94
C SER A 578 -28.83 1.78 -9.93
N MET A 579 -27.92 1.31 -9.07
CA MET A 579 -27.55 -0.11 -9.01
C MET A 579 -28.56 -0.93 -8.20
N SER A 580 -28.97 -2.08 -8.76
CA SER A 580 -29.78 -3.05 -8.04
C SER A 580 -29.05 -3.54 -6.77
N LYS A 581 -29.80 -3.75 -5.68
CA LYS A 581 -29.27 -4.23 -4.38
C LYS A 581 -28.24 -5.37 -4.48
N PRO A 582 -28.45 -6.46 -5.26
CA PRO A 582 -27.44 -7.51 -5.39
C PRO A 582 -26.15 -7.02 -6.08
N LYS A 583 -26.23 -6.19 -7.13
CA LYS A 583 -25.03 -5.59 -7.77
C LYS A 583 -24.29 -4.66 -6.81
N LEU A 584 -25.02 -3.89 -5.99
CA LEU A 584 -24.43 -3.00 -4.99
C LEU A 584 -23.68 -3.80 -3.92
N ILE A 585 -24.28 -4.86 -3.36
CA ILE A 585 -23.62 -5.77 -2.40
C ILE A 585 -22.40 -6.43 -3.04
N LEU A 586 -22.54 -6.99 -4.26
CA LEU A 586 -21.44 -7.62 -4.96
C LEU A 586 -20.28 -6.64 -5.19
N SER A 587 -20.56 -5.36 -5.52
CA SER A 587 -19.54 -4.33 -5.71
C SER A 587 -18.76 -3.92 -4.44
N TYR A 588 -19.28 -4.25 -3.25
CA TYR A 588 -18.59 -4.06 -1.99
C TYR A 588 -17.75 -5.28 -1.59
N LEU A 589 -18.06 -6.47 -2.12
CA LEU A 589 -17.33 -7.72 -1.90
C LEU A 589 -16.27 -7.98 -2.99
N PHE A 590 -16.50 -7.54 -4.23
CA PHE A 590 -15.71 -7.83 -5.44
C PHE A 590 -15.63 -6.63 -6.42
#